data_AF-A0A0C3HDZ8-F1
#
_entry.id   AF-A0A0C3HDZ8-F1
#
_cell.length_a   1.000
_cell.length_b   1.000
_cell.length_c   1.000
_cell.angle_alpha   90.00
_cell.angle_beta   90.00
_cell.angle_gamma   90.00
#
_symmetry.space_group_name_H-M   'P 1'
#
loop_
_entity.id
_entity.type
_entity.pdbx_description
1 polymer ?
#
loop_
_entity_poly.entity_id
_entity_poly.type
_entity_poly.pdbx_seq_one_letter_code
_entity_poly.pdbx_strand_id
1 'polypeptide(L)'
;MASAPLVDPLCTRFTIRRDLCKLRVEASDILLVHSSMSNLGFINGGAETVVQALPDTLGPAGTLVDPTHSGDNSDPSEWANPPVLKEWWDKIRRTMPLYNQQTTHTRGMGVIPETVRTWPFAVRSAHPQTSAQS
;
A
#
# COMPACT_ATOMS: atom_id res chain seq x y z
N MET A 1 -0.82 18.34 27.50
CA MET A 1 -0.31 19.61 26.92
C MET A 1 -0.56 19.56 25.42
N ALA A 2 -1.06 20.63 24.81
CA ALA A 2 -1.24 20.69 23.36
C ALA A 2 0.13 20.77 22.67
N SER A 3 0.32 20.01 21.59
CA SER A 3 1.50 20.12 20.74
C SER A 3 1.50 21.42 19.96
N ALA A 4 2.68 21.87 19.51
CA ALA A 4 2.80 22.99 18.59
C ALA A 4 2.02 22.72 17.28
N PRO A 5 1.51 23.76 16.59
CA PRO A 5 0.84 23.61 15.31
C PRO A 5 1.79 23.08 14.23
N LEU A 6 1.25 22.28 13.31
CA LEU A 6 2.01 21.75 12.17
C LEU A 6 2.35 22.88 11.20
N VAL A 7 3.58 22.85 10.70
CA VAL A 7 4.12 23.81 9.71
C VAL A 7 4.49 23.15 8.39
N ASP A 8 4.27 21.83 8.28
CA ASP A 8 4.49 21.08 7.05
C ASP A 8 3.59 21.56 5.91
N PRO A 9 4.00 21.38 4.65
CA PRO A 9 3.13 21.65 3.51
C PRO A 9 1.79 20.92 3.64
N LEU A 10 0.70 21.66 3.44
CA LEU A 10 -0.65 21.10 3.40
C LEU A 10 -0.86 20.37 2.06
N CYS A 11 -1.05 19.07 2.13
CA CYS A 11 -1.42 18.22 1.00
C CYS A 11 -2.94 17.98 0.99
N THR A 12 -3.53 18.19 -0.18
CA THR A 12 -4.94 17.93 -0.49
C THR A 12 -5.03 17.09 -1.76
N ARG A 13 -6.22 16.56 -2.05
CA ARG A 13 -6.49 15.81 -3.28
C ARG A 13 -6.07 16.60 -4.54
N PHE A 14 -6.38 17.90 -4.58
CA PHE A 14 -6.05 18.77 -5.71
C PHE A 14 -4.56 19.07 -5.82
N THR A 15 -3.86 19.34 -4.71
CA THR A 15 -2.42 19.64 -4.77
C THR A 15 -1.63 18.40 -5.14
N ILE A 16 -2.01 17.21 -4.65
CA ILE A 16 -1.38 15.94 -5.02
C ILE A 16 -1.56 15.68 -6.51
N ARG A 17 -2.79 15.74 -7.05
CA ARG A 17 -3.05 15.60 -8.49
C ARG A 17 -2.19 16.56 -9.32
N ARG A 18 -2.19 17.85 -8.94
CA ARG A 18 -1.40 18.88 -9.63
C ARG A 18 0.08 18.51 -9.66
N ASP A 19 0.62 18.04 -8.54
CA ASP A 19 2.04 17.73 -8.43
C ASP A 19 2.39 16.41 -9.18
N LEU A 20 1.47 15.43 -9.24
CA LEU A 20 1.60 14.27 -10.13
C LEU A 20 1.62 14.68 -11.62
N CYS A 21 0.74 15.58 -12.05
CA CYS A 21 0.76 16.11 -13.42
C CYS A 21 2.07 16.86 -13.73
N LYS A 22 2.63 17.62 -12.76
CA LYS A 22 3.95 18.26 -12.94
C LYS A 22 5.08 17.25 -13.09
N LEU A 23 4.95 16.09 -12.45
CA LEU A 23 5.85 14.94 -12.63
C LEU A 23 5.58 14.16 -13.92
N ARG A 24 4.65 14.63 -14.76
CA ARG A 24 4.26 14.04 -16.05
C ARG A 24 3.58 12.67 -15.93
N VAL A 25 2.85 12.45 -14.84
CA VAL A 25 1.82 11.40 -14.82
C VAL A 25 0.64 11.91 -15.63
N GLU A 26 0.28 11.16 -16.66
CA GLU A 26 -0.75 11.52 -17.63
C GLU A 26 -2.00 10.64 -17.49
N ALA A 27 -3.09 11.09 -18.10
CA ALA A 27 -4.31 10.30 -18.13
C ALA A 27 -4.09 9.04 -18.98
N SER A 28 -4.69 7.93 -18.57
CA SER A 28 -4.57 6.59 -19.19
C SER A 28 -3.23 5.89 -18.96
N ASP A 29 -2.33 6.45 -18.15
CA ASP A 29 -1.11 5.76 -17.75
C ASP A 29 -1.40 4.48 -16.93
N ILE A 30 -0.48 3.53 -17.02
CA ILE A 30 -0.36 2.42 -16.08
C ILE A 30 0.74 2.81 -15.08
N LEU A 31 0.34 3.14 -13.85
CA LEU A 31 1.22 3.69 -12.83
C LEU A 31 1.39 2.70 -11.67
N LEU A 32 2.59 2.16 -11.51
CA LEU A 32 2.95 1.41 -10.30
C LEU A 32 3.48 2.37 -9.23
N VAL A 33 2.87 2.35 -8.04
CA VAL A 33 3.16 3.30 -6.96
C VAL A 33 3.86 2.62 -5.78
N HIS A 34 4.95 3.24 -5.33
CA HIS A 34 5.52 3.06 -4.00
C HIS A 34 5.45 4.40 -3.28
N SER A 35 5.03 4.39 -2.02
CA SER A 35 4.69 5.62 -1.32
C SER A 35 5.17 5.61 0.13
N SER A 36 5.44 6.80 0.66
CA SER A 36 5.73 7.02 2.07
C SER A 36 4.94 8.22 2.56
N MET A 37 3.89 7.95 3.35
CA MET A 37 3.01 9.01 3.89
C MET A 37 3.78 10.06 4.68
N SER A 38 4.79 9.64 5.45
CA SER A 38 5.59 10.54 6.28
C SER A 38 6.40 11.55 5.47
N ASN A 39 6.64 11.29 4.18
CA ASN A 39 7.48 12.14 3.33
C ASN A 39 6.68 13.15 2.50
N LEU A 40 5.35 13.11 2.56
CA LEU A 40 4.48 14.00 1.77
C LEU A 40 4.18 15.33 2.50
N GLY A 41 4.24 15.36 3.83
CA GLY A 41 3.80 16.49 4.65
C GLY A 41 2.48 16.21 5.36
N PHE A 42 1.71 17.26 5.70
CA PHE A 42 0.42 17.09 6.34
C PHE A 42 -0.68 16.86 5.32
N ILE A 43 -1.20 15.63 5.23
CA ILE A 43 -2.26 15.28 4.28
C ILE A 43 -3.62 15.41 4.94
N ASN A 44 -4.41 16.39 4.49
CA ASN A 44 -5.80 16.51 4.86
C ASN A 44 -6.55 15.26 4.37
N GLY A 45 -7.11 14.45 5.29
CA GLY A 45 -7.80 13.19 4.97
C GLY A 45 -6.90 11.95 4.87
N GLY A 46 -5.60 12.07 5.16
CA GLY A 46 -4.69 10.92 5.26
C GLY A 46 -4.57 10.10 3.97
N ALA A 47 -4.52 8.78 4.11
CA ALA A 47 -4.26 7.87 2.98
C ALA A 47 -5.36 7.94 1.92
N GLU A 48 -6.62 8.11 2.34
CA GLU A 48 -7.77 8.19 1.44
C GLU A 48 -7.63 9.32 0.42
N THR A 49 -7.12 10.47 0.85
CA THR A 49 -6.86 11.61 -0.03
C THR A 49 -5.83 11.28 -1.12
N VAL A 50 -4.81 10.49 -0.81
CA VAL A 50 -3.82 10.04 -1.80
C VAL A 50 -4.46 9.03 -2.75
N VAL A 51 -5.21 8.06 -2.20
CA VAL A 51 -5.91 7.03 -2.96
C VAL A 51 -6.96 7.60 -3.91
N GLN A 52 -7.61 8.71 -3.57
CA GLN A 52 -8.53 9.40 -4.49
C GLN A 52 -7.79 10.26 -5.54
N ALA A 53 -6.64 10.86 -5.19
CA ALA A 53 -5.89 11.72 -6.10
C ALA A 53 -5.19 10.96 -7.24
N LEU A 54 -4.80 9.70 -7.00
CA LEU A 54 -4.14 8.85 -8.00
C LEU A 54 -5.09 8.53 -9.18
N PRO A 55 -6.28 7.90 -8.98
CA PRO A 55 -7.26 7.68 -10.05
C PRO A 55 -7.77 8.97 -10.69
N ASP A 56 -7.86 10.08 -9.94
CA ASP A 56 -8.19 11.37 -10.53
C ASP A 56 -7.20 11.77 -11.63
N THR A 57 -5.91 11.54 -11.37
CA THR A 57 -4.83 11.88 -12.29
C THR A 57 -4.86 10.98 -13.52
N LEU A 58 -5.02 9.67 -13.30
CA LEU A 58 -5.00 8.64 -14.34
C LEU A 58 -6.29 8.62 -15.16
N GLY A 59 -7.42 9.06 -14.60
CA GLY A 59 -8.72 8.96 -15.22
C GLY A 59 -9.24 7.51 -15.35
N PRO A 60 -10.43 7.32 -15.93
CA PRO A 60 -11.10 6.00 -15.97
C PRO A 60 -10.43 4.98 -16.90
N ALA A 61 -9.55 5.43 -17.80
CA ALA A 61 -8.81 4.56 -18.72
C ALA A 61 -7.40 4.20 -18.21
N GLY A 62 -6.96 4.82 -17.10
CA GLY A 62 -5.67 4.50 -16.50
C GLY A 62 -5.74 3.35 -15.52
N THR A 63 -4.59 2.87 -15.08
CA THR A 63 -4.47 1.76 -14.15
C THR A 63 -3.49 2.14 -13.05
N LEU A 64 -3.96 2.13 -11.80
CA LEU A 64 -3.09 2.20 -10.64
C LEU A 64 -2.61 0.78 -10.33
N VAL A 65 -1.35 0.59 -9.97
CA VAL A 65 -0.83 -0.69 -9.50
C VAL A 65 -0.09 -0.48 -8.18
N ASP A 66 -0.43 -1.25 -7.16
CA ASP A 66 0.30 -1.25 -5.88
C ASP A 66 0.80 -2.65 -5.52
N PRO A 67 2.04 -2.80 -5.05
CA PRO A 67 2.49 -4.04 -4.45
C PRO A 67 1.76 -4.28 -3.13
N THR A 68 1.26 -5.49 -2.94
CA THR A 68 0.55 -5.93 -1.74
C THR A 68 1.22 -7.14 -1.11
N HIS A 69 2.54 -7.08 -0.98
CA HIS A 69 3.31 -8.21 -0.49
C HIS A 69 2.90 -8.59 0.94
N SER A 70 2.79 -9.89 1.16
CA SER A 70 2.47 -10.55 2.43
C SER A 70 3.62 -11.49 2.79
N GLY A 71 4.80 -10.91 3.01
CA GLY A 71 6.05 -11.65 3.24
C GLY A 71 6.03 -12.59 4.46
N ASP A 72 5.10 -12.41 5.39
CA ASP A 72 4.88 -13.34 6.51
C ASP A 72 4.24 -14.67 6.09
N ASN A 73 3.67 -14.77 4.89
CA ASN A 73 3.19 -16.02 4.32
C ASN A 73 4.35 -16.79 3.64
N SER A 74 5.41 -17.07 4.39
CA SER A 74 6.64 -17.68 3.90
C SER A 74 7.22 -18.69 4.90
N ASP A 75 8.24 -19.44 4.49
CA ASP A 75 8.86 -20.41 5.41
C ASP A 75 9.56 -19.68 6.57
N PRO A 76 9.25 -20.03 7.83
CA PRO A 76 9.87 -19.39 8.99
C PRO A 76 11.39 -19.62 9.10
N SER A 77 11.98 -20.54 8.34
CA SER A 77 13.45 -20.71 8.27
C SER A 77 14.16 -19.49 7.70
N GLU A 78 13.49 -18.73 6.83
CA GLU A 78 14.05 -17.56 6.16
C GLU A 78 13.79 -16.25 6.92
N TRP A 79 13.10 -16.31 8.06
CA TRP A 79 12.73 -15.11 8.81
C TRP A 79 13.90 -14.59 9.63
N ALA A 80 14.26 -13.33 9.40
CA ALA A 80 15.32 -12.63 10.14
C ALA A 80 14.84 -11.38 10.88
N ASN A 81 13.61 -10.89 10.63
CA ASN A 81 13.14 -9.60 11.14
C ASN A 81 11.67 -9.66 11.60
N PRO A 82 11.36 -10.19 12.79
CA PRO A 82 12.26 -10.94 13.66
C PRO A 82 12.37 -12.42 13.24
N PRO A 83 13.44 -13.14 13.64
CA PRO A 83 13.46 -14.59 13.58
C PRO A 83 12.56 -15.19 14.66
N VAL A 84 12.18 -16.45 14.51
CA VAL A 84 11.44 -17.24 15.52
C VAL A 84 12.20 -18.52 15.89
N LEU A 85 11.87 -19.12 17.03
CA LEU A 85 12.51 -20.35 17.48
C LEU A 85 12.32 -21.48 16.46
N LYS A 86 13.40 -22.23 16.18
CA LYS A 86 13.39 -23.34 15.22
C LYS A 86 12.36 -24.43 15.57
N GLU A 87 12.15 -24.68 16.85
CA GLU A 87 11.12 -25.61 17.35
C GLU A 87 9.69 -25.20 16.97
N TRP A 88 9.43 -23.94 16.62
CA TRP A 88 8.11 -23.47 16.20
C TRP A 88 7.86 -23.63 14.70
N TRP A 89 8.89 -23.86 13.90
CA TRP A 89 8.79 -23.85 12.43
C TRP A 89 7.73 -24.81 11.90
N ASP A 90 7.76 -26.07 12.35
CA ASP A 90 6.78 -27.07 11.88
C ASP A 90 5.36 -26.77 12.32
N LYS A 91 5.18 -26.18 13.52
CA LYS A 91 3.87 -25.74 13.99
C LYS A 91 3.36 -24.59 13.10
N ILE A 92 4.21 -23.59 12.83
CA ILE A 92 3.88 -22.46 11.96
C ILE A 92 3.49 -22.95 10.57
N ARG A 93 4.30 -23.81 9.92
CA ARG A 93 4.00 -24.37 8.59
C ARG A 93 2.63 -25.08 8.54
N ARG A 94 2.25 -25.79 9.62
CA ARG A 94 0.98 -26.53 9.70
C ARG A 94 -0.23 -25.66 10.02
N THR A 95 -0.03 -24.53 10.70
CA THR A 95 -1.14 -23.70 11.21
C THR A 95 -1.23 -22.33 10.55
N MET A 96 -0.28 -21.96 9.69
CA MET A 96 -0.28 -20.68 8.98
C MET A 96 -1.57 -20.54 8.16
N PRO A 97 -2.32 -19.44 8.33
CA PRO A 97 -3.48 -19.18 7.50
C PRO A 97 -3.11 -19.14 6.01
N LEU A 98 -3.92 -19.78 5.18
CA LEU A 98 -3.78 -19.70 3.73
C LEU A 98 -3.94 -18.26 3.28
N TYR A 99 -3.17 -17.89 2.25
CA TYR A 99 -3.37 -16.61 1.59
C TYR A 99 -4.80 -16.49 1.05
N ASN A 100 -5.38 -15.31 1.25
CA ASN A 100 -6.67 -14.93 0.73
C ASN A 100 -6.59 -13.48 0.24
N GLN A 101 -6.93 -13.25 -1.02
CA GLN A 101 -6.81 -11.93 -1.67
C GLN A 101 -7.54 -10.83 -0.89
N GLN A 102 -8.67 -11.16 -0.27
CA GLN A 102 -9.53 -10.21 0.43
C GLN A 102 -9.09 -9.95 1.87
N THR A 103 -8.54 -10.95 2.57
CA THR A 103 -8.31 -10.85 4.02
C THR A 103 -6.85 -10.85 4.44
N THR A 104 -5.92 -11.36 3.63
CA THR A 104 -4.50 -11.34 3.98
C THR A 104 -3.97 -9.91 3.95
N HIS A 105 -3.51 -9.41 5.09
CA HIS A 105 -2.91 -8.08 5.20
C HIS A 105 -1.58 -7.98 4.44
N THR A 106 -1.23 -6.77 4.03
CA THR A 106 0.12 -6.49 3.53
C THR A 106 1.12 -6.40 4.68
N ARG A 107 2.39 -6.65 4.39
CA ARG A 107 3.50 -6.50 5.34
C ARG A 107 4.53 -5.52 4.80
N GLY A 108 4.73 -4.40 5.49
CA GLY A 108 5.76 -3.41 5.14
C GLY A 108 5.48 -2.61 3.86
N MET A 109 4.27 -2.72 3.28
CA MET A 109 3.90 -1.98 2.07
C MET A 109 3.42 -0.55 2.35
N GLY A 110 2.94 -0.29 3.58
CA GLY A 110 2.41 1.00 4.01
C GLY A 110 0.89 1.11 3.89
N VAL A 111 0.35 2.23 4.37
CA VAL A 111 -1.10 2.42 4.52
C VAL A 111 -1.81 2.65 3.18
N ILE A 112 -1.13 3.15 2.14
CA ILE A 112 -1.76 3.39 0.84
C ILE A 112 -2.13 2.05 0.16
N PRO A 113 -1.20 1.09 -0.05
CA PRO A 113 -1.58 -0.23 -0.58
C PRO A 113 -2.62 -0.95 0.27
N GLU A 114 -2.55 -0.82 1.60
CA GLU A 114 -3.52 -1.42 2.53
C GLU A 114 -4.92 -0.79 2.40
N THR A 115 -5.00 0.51 2.09
CA THR A 115 -6.26 1.21 1.82
C THR A 115 -6.83 0.78 0.47
N VAL A 116 -5.99 0.79 -0.59
CA VAL A 116 -6.39 0.42 -1.95
C VAL A 116 -6.86 -1.04 -2.02
N ARG A 117 -6.30 -1.96 -1.22
CA ARG A 117 -6.73 -3.36 -1.10
C ARG A 117 -8.23 -3.54 -0.83
N THR A 118 -8.81 -2.58 -0.12
CA THR A 118 -10.22 -2.61 0.28
C THR A 118 -11.08 -1.64 -0.52
N TRP A 119 -10.47 -0.95 -1.50
CA TRP A 119 -11.15 0.03 -2.31
C TRP A 119 -12.08 -0.63 -3.31
N PRO A 120 -13.25 -0.03 -3.61
CA PRO A 120 -14.13 -0.54 -4.65
C PRO A 120 -13.38 -0.76 -5.96
N PHE A 121 -13.65 -1.91 -6.59
CA PHE A 121 -13.09 -2.33 -7.88
C PHE A 121 -11.61 -2.73 -7.90
N ALA A 122 -10.86 -2.59 -6.80
CA ALA A 122 -9.50 -3.09 -6.73
C ALA A 122 -9.46 -4.62 -6.86
N VAL A 123 -8.58 -5.13 -7.71
CA VAL A 123 -8.35 -6.55 -7.92
C VAL A 123 -6.93 -6.90 -7.53
N ARG A 124 -6.76 -7.84 -6.60
CA ARG A 124 -5.46 -8.32 -6.15
C ARG A 124 -5.08 -9.62 -6.85
N SER A 125 -3.81 -9.83 -7.18
CA SER A 125 -3.30 -11.08 -7.77
C SER A 125 -3.20 -12.21 -6.74
N ALA A 126 -3.13 -13.46 -7.19
CA ALA A 126 -3.27 -14.63 -6.32
C ALA A 126 -1.98 -15.14 -5.65
N HIS A 127 -0.84 -14.45 -5.82
CA HIS A 127 0.44 -14.94 -5.28
C HIS A 127 0.50 -14.74 -3.75
N PRO A 128 0.83 -15.79 -2.96
CA PRO A 128 0.73 -15.74 -1.49
C PRO A 128 1.72 -14.79 -0.80
N GLN A 129 2.86 -14.51 -1.43
CA GLN A 129 3.92 -13.64 -0.89
C GLN A 129 4.01 -12.29 -1.59
N THR A 130 4.03 -12.28 -2.91
CA THR A 130 4.32 -11.10 -3.75
C THR A 130 3.12 -10.68 -4.60
N SER A 131 1.91 -10.73 -4.02
CA SER A 131 0.73 -10.21 -4.71
C SER A 131 0.85 -8.71 -4.99
N ALA A 132 0.19 -8.27 -6.05
CA ALA A 132 0.02 -6.88 -6.44
C ALA A 132 -1.47 -6.64 -6.71
N GLN A 133 -1.92 -5.39 -6.70
CA GLN A 133 -3.31 -5.06 -7.02
C GLN A 133 -3.39 -3.96 -8.06
N SER A 134 -4.52 -3.92 -8.76
CA SER A 134 -4.88 -2.90 -9.74
C SER A 134 -6.33 -2.47 -9.61
#